data_AF-A0A1B7NFC5-F1
#
_entry.id   AF-A0A1B7NFC5-F1
#
_cell.length_a   1.000
_cell.length_b   1.000
_cell.length_c   1.000
_cell.angle_alpha   90.00
_cell.angle_beta   90.00
_cell.angle_gamma   90.00
#
_symmetry.space_group_name_H-M   'P 1'
#
loop_
_entity.id
_entity.type
_entity.pdbx_description
1 polymer ?
#
loop_
_entity_poly.entity_id
_entity_poly.type
_entity_poly.pdbx_seq_one_letter_code
_entity_poly.pdbx_strand_id
1 'polypeptide(L)'
;MPRLGALILHGVAVGVMTHGLVVIKMSPADKLVTAQKGGYTLYLTIVGLCIAWFTMVVSLGCDLLPSFTALRAAKRFCLMVSLSLEIPITFVYWSLVSFFPAMIANRTPGPTCVYTSLLLSLFLRTFFSSKINIPEEYCATYNKTFPYPLQRHNPLNVRVGMNAFACFITWGTLYLVNAVHPQRAQRRRIPGVFV
;
A
#
# COMPACT_ATOMS: atom_id res chain seq x y z
N MET A 1 18.58 -15.31 20.93
CA MET A 1 19.62 -14.46 20.30
C MET A 1 18.97 -13.65 19.18
N PRO A 2 19.09 -12.32 19.19
CA PRO A 2 18.59 -11.50 18.09
C PRO A 2 19.27 -11.92 16.79
N ARG A 3 18.49 -12.07 15.73
CA ARG A 3 19.02 -12.38 14.40
C ARG A 3 19.61 -11.10 13.84
N LEU A 4 20.90 -10.86 14.05
CA LEU A 4 21.59 -9.63 13.66
C LEU A 4 21.29 -9.21 12.20
N GLY A 5 21.24 -10.18 11.27
CA GLY A 5 20.88 -9.91 9.89
C GLY A 5 19.46 -9.33 9.70
N ALA A 6 18.46 -9.84 10.45
CA ALA A 6 17.10 -9.30 10.40
C ALA A 6 17.03 -7.89 11.00
N LEU A 7 17.75 -7.66 12.10
CA LEU A 7 17.85 -6.36 12.74
C LEU A 7 18.41 -5.30 11.78
N ILE A 8 19.53 -5.62 11.11
CA ILE A 8 20.15 -4.73 10.11
C ILE A 8 19.18 -4.50 8.94
N LEU A 9 18.58 -5.56 8.41
CA LEU A 9 17.67 -5.46 7.27
C LEU A 9 16.47 -4.55 7.56
N HIS A 10 15.76 -4.78 8.68
CA HIS A 10 14.62 -3.93 9.06
C HIS A 10 15.07 -2.52 9.41
N GLY A 11 16.22 -2.35 10.08
CA GLY A 11 16.77 -1.04 10.42
C GLY A 11 17.09 -0.19 9.19
N VAL A 12 17.77 -0.78 8.20
CA VAL A 12 18.05 -0.13 6.91
C VAL A 12 16.76 0.21 6.17
N ALA A 13 15.80 -0.73 6.13
CA ALA A 13 14.51 -0.49 5.48
C ALA A 13 13.75 0.69 6.11
N VAL A 14 13.69 0.77 7.45
CA VAL A 14 13.10 1.92 8.17
C VAL A 14 13.82 3.22 7.77
N GLY A 15 15.15 3.23 7.80
CA GLY A 15 15.95 4.42 7.46
C GLY A 15 15.70 4.93 6.04
N VAL A 16 15.71 4.03 5.04
CA VAL A 16 15.45 4.38 3.64
C VAL A 16 14.03 4.93 3.45
N MET A 17 13.03 4.28 4.04
CA MET A 17 11.63 4.73 3.95
C MET A 17 11.41 6.08 4.66
N THR A 18 12.01 6.28 5.83
CA THR A 18 11.98 7.57 6.54
C THR A 18 12.61 8.68 5.70
N HIS A 19 13.77 8.42 5.11
CA HIS A 19 14.42 9.38 4.20
C HIS A 19 13.50 9.74 3.03
N GLY A 20 12.86 8.75 2.40
CA GLY A 20 11.88 8.97 1.33
C GLY A 20 10.72 9.88 1.76
N LEU A 21 10.14 9.64 2.93
CA LEU A 21 9.06 10.48 3.47
C LEU A 21 9.52 11.92 3.75
N VAL A 22 10.74 12.10 4.25
CA VAL A 22 11.32 13.44 4.49
C VAL A 22 11.54 14.17 3.16
N VAL A 23 12.11 13.50 2.16
CA VAL A 23 12.34 14.08 0.83
C VAL A 23 11.03 14.53 0.19
N ILE A 24 9.95 13.75 0.33
CA ILE A 24 8.62 14.13 -0.17
C ILE A 24 8.14 15.43 0.49
N LYS A 25 8.23 15.54 1.82
CA LYS A 25 7.81 16.74 2.56
C LYS A 25 8.65 17.98 2.26
N MET A 26 9.93 17.80 1.96
CA MET A 26 10.83 18.91 1.62
C MET A 26 10.73 19.31 0.14
N SER A 27 10.07 18.52 -0.69
CA SER A 27 9.95 18.79 -2.11
C SER A 27 8.92 19.89 -2.40
N PRO A 28 9.03 20.60 -3.54
CA PRO A 28 7.98 21.52 -4.00
C PRO A 28 6.61 20.85 -4.17
N ALA A 29 6.57 19.52 -4.31
CA ALA A 29 5.33 18.75 -4.42
C ALA A 29 4.52 18.75 -3.11
N ASP A 30 5.13 18.93 -1.93
CA ASP A 30 4.42 19.00 -0.65
C ASP A 30 3.33 20.08 -0.67
N LYS A 31 3.64 21.27 -1.19
CA LYS A 31 2.67 22.37 -1.32
C LYS A 31 1.49 22.00 -2.22
N LEU A 32 1.74 21.24 -3.28
CA LEU A 32 0.73 20.81 -4.23
C LEU A 32 -0.15 19.69 -3.65
N VAL A 33 0.46 18.76 -2.91
CA VAL A 33 -0.24 17.68 -2.22
C VAL A 33 -1.11 18.22 -1.09
N THR A 34 -0.55 19.08 -0.24
CA THR A 34 -1.25 19.64 0.94
C THR A 34 -2.36 20.62 0.57
N ALA A 35 -2.26 21.30 -0.58
CA ALA A 35 -3.33 22.16 -1.10
C ALA A 35 -4.58 21.38 -1.57
N GLN A 36 -4.46 20.09 -1.85
CA GLN A 36 -5.59 19.26 -2.28
C GLN A 36 -6.41 18.77 -1.09
N LYS A 37 -7.74 18.76 -1.22
CA LYS A 37 -8.62 18.12 -0.22
C LYS A 37 -8.30 16.62 -0.11
N GLY A 38 -7.91 16.19 1.09
CA GLY A 38 -7.42 14.82 1.37
C GLY A 38 -5.90 14.75 1.59
N GLY A 39 -5.14 15.72 1.11
CA GLY A 39 -3.69 15.81 1.31
C GLY A 39 -2.95 14.54 0.88
N TYR A 40 -2.05 14.10 1.74
CA TYR A 40 -1.23 12.89 1.54
C TYR A 40 -2.03 11.59 1.44
N THR A 41 -3.22 11.52 2.04
CA THR A 41 -4.03 10.28 2.03
C THR A 41 -4.64 9.98 0.67
N LEU A 42 -4.66 10.97 -0.23
CA LEU A 42 -5.05 10.81 -1.61
C LEU A 42 -4.07 9.93 -2.40
N TYR A 43 -2.80 9.90 -2.01
CA TYR A 43 -1.73 9.23 -2.74
C TYR A 43 -1.45 7.87 -2.13
N LEU A 44 -1.93 6.79 -2.75
CA LEU A 44 -1.73 5.46 -2.19
C LEU A 44 -0.25 5.06 -2.13
N THR A 45 0.64 5.48 -3.04
CA THR A 45 2.08 5.18 -2.87
C THR A 45 2.59 5.73 -1.54
N ILE A 46 2.12 6.91 -1.14
CA ILE A 46 2.50 7.54 0.13
C ILE A 46 1.87 6.78 1.30
N VAL A 47 0.61 6.37 1.18
CA VAL A 47 -0.04 5.55 2.23
C VAL A 47 0.60 4.16 2.35
N GLY A 48 0.90 3.50 1.23
CA GLY A 48 1.62 2.23 1.14
C GLY A 48 2.99 2.35 1.79
N LEU A 49 3.75 3.39 1.43
CA LEU A 49 5.03 3.71 2.06
C LEU A 49 4.90 3.92 3.57
N CYS A 50 3.88 4.65 4.04
CA CYS A 50 3.62 4.84 5.48
C CYS A 50 3.30 3.53 6.21
N ILE A 51 2.47 2.66 5.61
CA ILE A 51 2.10 1.36 6.18
C ILE A 51 3.29 0.40 6.16
N ALA A 52 4.05 0.37 5.08
CA ALA A 52 5.28 -0.43 4.94
C ALA A 52 6.33 0.03 5.96
N TRP A 53 6.53 1.35 6.09
CA TRP A 53 7.40 1.95 7.11
C TRP A 53 6.99 1.51 8.51
N PHE A 54 5.70 1.63 8.84
CA PHE A 54 5.18 1.21 10.15
C PHE A 54 5.38 -0.30 10.37
N THR A 55 5.14 -1.12 9.35
CA THR A 55 5.37 -2.57 9.40
C THR A 55 6.84 -2.91 9.67
N MET A 56 7.77 -2.16 9.07
CA MET A 56 9.21 -2.33 9.32
C MET A 56 9.62 -1.86 10.72
N VAL A 57 9.02 -0.79 11.25
CA VAL A 57 9.23 -0.34 12.64
C VAL A 57 8.75 -1.41 13.63
N VAL A 58 7.55 -1.96 13.44
CA VAL A 58 7.03 -3.06 14.28
C VAL A 58 7.90 -4.31 14.14
N SER A 59 8.42 -4.59 12.95
CA SER A 59 9.33 -5.70 12.69
C SER A 59 10.68 -5.53 13.39
N LEU A 60 11.25 -4.32 13.36
CA LEU A 60 12.46 -3.97 14.07
C LEU A 60 12.26 -4.09 15.60
N GLY A 61 11.12 -3.62 16.11
CA GLY A 61 10.74 -3.81 17.51
C GLY A 61 10.66 -5.28 17.92
N CYS A 62 10.15 -6.17 17.04
CA CYS A 62 10.13 -7.62 17.31
C CYS A 62 11.52 -8.24 17.39
N ASP A 63 12.50 -7.69 16.66
CA ASP A 63 13.87 -8.19 16.69
C ASP A 63 14.60 -7.76 17.98
N LEU A 64 14.26 -6.57 18.50
CA LEU A 64 14.77 -6.06 19.78
C LEU A 64 14.09 -6.73 21.00
N LEU A 65 12.78 -7.01 20.90
CA LEU A 65 11.95 -7.55 21.98
C LEU A 65 11.27 -8.87 21.57
N PRO A 66 12.02 -9.96 21.37
CA PRO A 66 11.48 -11.22 20.83
C PRO A 66 10.48 -11.91 21.76
N SER A 67 10.46 -11.56 23.04
CA SER A 67 9.54 -12.12 24.05
C SER A 67 8.11 -11.61 23.90
N PHE A 68 7.87 -10.42 23.33
CA PHE A 68 6.54 -9.81 23.27
C PHE A 68 5.65 -10.49 22.21
N THR A 69 4.69 -11.30 22.63
CA THR A 69 3.77 -12.02 21.74
C THR A 69 2.82 -11.09 20.99
N ALA A 70 2.37 -10.00 21.64
CA ALA A 70 1.52 -9.01 21.00
C ALA A 70 2.23 -8.28 19.84
N LEU A 71 3.53 -7.98 19.95
CA LEU A 71 4.28 -7.37 18.84
C LEU A 71 4.35 -8.31 17.63
N ARG A 72 4.50 -9.62 17.89
CA ARG A 72 4.52 -10.64 16.83
C ARG A 72 3.16 -10.78 16.15
N ALA A 73 2.06 -10.69 16.90
CA ALA A 73 0.72 -10.66 16.32
C ALA A 73 0.50 -9.39 15.48
N ALA A 74 0.88 -8.23 16.01
CA ALA A 74 0.82 -6.95 15.30
C ALA A 74 1.67 -6.96 14.02
N LYS A 75 2.90 -7.49 14.08
CA LYS A 75 3.78 -7.67 12.91
C LYS A 75 3.10 -8.46 11.81
N ARG A 76 2.49 -9.61 12.15
CA ARG A 76 1.78 -10.45 11.18
C ARG A 76 0.62 -9.72 10.54
N PHE A 77 -0.19 -9.03 11.34
CA PHE A 77 -1.31 -8.23 10.85
C PHE A 77 -0.85 -7.11 9.90
N CYS A 78 0.12 -6.30 10.33
CA CYS A 78 0.66 -5.19 9.54
C CYS A 78 1.28 -5.70 8.23
N LEU A 79 2.00 -6.82 8.27
CA LEU A 79 2.62 -7.42 7.09
C LEU A 79 1.57 -7.93 6.08
N MET A 80 0.47 -8.53 6.55
CA MET A 80 -0.62 -8.94 5.66
C MET A 80 -1.27 -7.74 4.96
N VAL A 81 -1.47 -6.63 5.68
CA VAL A 81 -2.01 -5.39 5.09
C VAL A 81 -1.00 -4.77 4.12
N SER A 82 0.26 -4.63 4.54
CA SER A 82 1.32 -3.99 3.74
C SER A 82 1.62 -4.76 2.46
N LEU A 83 1.81 -6.09 2.51
CA LEU A 83 2.10 -6.89 1.32
C LEU A 83 0.98 -6.78 0.28
N SER A 84 -0.26 -6.78 0.74
CA SER A 84 -1.39 -6.77 -0.17
C SER A 84 -1.60 -5.41 -0.84
N LEU A 85 -1.10 -4.32 -0.24
CA LEU A 85 -1.05 -3.00 -0.86
C LEU A 85 0.15 -2.85 -1.81
N GLU A 86 1.33 -3.31 -1.41
CA GLU A 86 2.58 -3.14 -2.16
C GLU A 86 2.61 -3.95 -3.46
N ILE A 87 2.04 -5.15 -3.49
CA ILE A 87 2.05 -6.00 -4.69
C ILE A 87 1.35 -5.32 -5.87
N PRO A 88 0.11 -4.83 -5.73
CA PRO A 88 -0.55 -4.12 -6.82
C PRO A 88 0.11 -2.79 -7.18
N ILE A 89 0.63 -2.04 -6.20
CA ILE A 89 1.38 -0.79 -6.45
C ILE A 89 2.59 -1.09 -7.34
N THR A 90 3.36 -2.11 -6.98
CA THR A 90 4.55 -2.55 -7.72
C THR A 90 4.15 -2.96 -9.14
N PHE A 91 3.12 -3.78 -9.29
CA PHE A 91 2.67 -4.24 -10.61
C PHE A 91 2.26 -3.08 -11.52
N VAL A 92 1.43 -2.16 -11.03
CA VAL A 92 0.97 -1.00 -11.81
C VAL A 92 2.13 -0.05 -12.12
N TYR A 93 2.94 0.26 -11.12
CA TYR A 93 4.05 1.21 -11.27
C TYR A 93 5.11 0.70 -12.24
N TRP A 94 5.60 -0.54 -12.07
CA TRP A 94 6.62 -1.10 -12.95
C TRP A 94 6.10 -1.36 -14.37
N SER A 95 4.82 -1.71 -14.53
CA SER A 95 4.21 -1.81 -15.86
C SER A 95 4.16 -0.46 -16.56
N LEU A 96 3.77 0.60 -15.85
CA LEU A 96 3.78 1.96 -16.41
C LEU A 96 5.19 2.41 -16.78
N VAL A 97 6.18 2.16 -15.91
CA VAL A 97 7.59 2.50 -16.17
C VAL A 97 8.12 1.76 -17.41
N SER A 98 7.80 0.47 -17.54
CA SER A 98 8.36 -0.38 -18.59
C SER A 98 7.68 -0.20 -19.94
N PHE A 99 6.34 -0.11 -19.97
CA PHE A 99 5.55 -0.09 -21.21
C PHE A 99 5.13 1.32 -21.64
N PHE A 100 4.97 2.26 -20.70
CA PHE A 100 4.44 3.59 -20.97
C PHE A 100 5.21 4.71 -20.25
N PRO A 101 6.55 4.79 -20.38
CA PRO A 101 7.38 5.76 -19.65
C PRO A 101 6.99 7.22 -19.93
N ALA A 102 6.46 7.50 -21.12
CA ALA A 102 5.95 8.83 -21.50
C ALA A 102 4.82 9.33 -20.58
N MET A 103 4.03 8.43 -19.97
CA MET A 103 2.94 8.81 -19.07
C MET A 103 3.41 9.16 -17.64
N ILE A 104 4.64 8.79 -17.29
CA ILE A 104 5.29 9.15 -16.03
C ILE A 104 6.11 10.42 -16.21
N ALA A 105 6.76 10.58 -17.37
CA ALA A 105 7.71 11.65 -17.64
C ALA A 105 7.09 12.98 -18.09
N ASN A 106 5.78 13.18 -17.93
CA ASN A 106 5.10 14.33 -18.53
C ASN A 106 5.52 15.64 -17.85
N ARG A 107 6.57 16.29 -18.39
CA ARG A 107 7.11 17.60 -17.99
C ARG A 107 6.12 18.71 -18.35
N THR A 108 4.97 18.73 -17.70
CA THR A 108 4.21 19.96 -17.57
C THR A 108 4.62 20.61 -16.25
N PRO A 109 4.82 21.94 -16.19
CA PRO A 109 5.05 22.66 -14.93
C PRO A 109 3.82 22.68 -13.99
N GLY A 110 2.94 21.69 -14.12
CA GLY A 110 1.83 21.44 -13.21
C GLY A 110 2.07 20.19 -12.37
N PRO A 111 1.36 20.02 -11.24
CA PRO A 111 1.55 18.90 -10.33
C PRO A 111 1.34 17.54 -11.03
N THR A 112 2.43 16.89 -11.44
CA THR A 112 2.42 15.48 -11.84
C THR A 112 2.31 14.63 -10.58
N CYS A 113 1.08 14.24 -10.28
CA CYS A 113 0.72 13.42 -9.13
C CYS A 113 0.85 11.92 -9.47
N VAL A 114 1.71 11.25 -8.71
CA VAL A 114 2.08 9.82 -8.82
C VAL A 114 0.85 8.93 -8.70
N TYR A 115 0.49 8.27 -9.80
CA TYR A 115 -0.57 7.24 -9.93
C TYR A 115 -0.57 6.30 -8.73
N THR A 116 -1.65 6.25 -7.93
CA THR A 116 -1.85 5.09 -7.05
C THR A 116 -3.20 4.96 -6.33
N SER A 117 -4.05 5.98 -6.11
CA SER A 117 -5.18 5.89 -5.13
C SER A 117 -6.16 4.71 -5.29
N LEU A 118 -6.30 4.13 -6.48
CA LEU A 118 -7.21 3.00 -6.77
C LEU A 118 -7.01 1.81 -5.83
N LEU A 119 -5.77 1.45 -5.50
CA LEU A 119 -5.49 0.16 -4.84
C LEU A 119 -5.66 0.20 -3.31
N LEU A 120 -5.53 1.37 -2.67
CA LEU A 120 -5.87 1.56 -1.25
C LEU A 120 -7.37 1.56 -1.08
N SER A 121 -8.05 2.27 -1.99
CA SER A 121 -9.49 2.31 -1.97
C SER A 121 -9.99 0.89 -2.24
N LEU A 122 -9.41 0.11 -3.17
CA LEU A 122 -9.76 -1.31 -3.35
C LEU A 122 -9.47 -2.20 -2.14
N PHE A 123 -8.36 -2.02 -1.43
CA PHE A 123 -8.04 -2.81 -0.25
C PHE A 123 -8.95 -2.49 0.95
N LEU A 124 -9.25 -1.20 1.15
CA LEU A 124 -10.24 -0.77 2.13
C LEU A 124 -11.68 -1.08 1.67
N ARG A 125 -12.00 -1.07 0.37
CA ARG A 125 -13.32 -1.40 -0.21
C ARG A 125 -13.64 -2.90 -0.16
N THR A 126 -12.63 -3.77 -0.23
CA THR A 126 -12.81 -5.23 -0.13
C THR A 126 -12.94 -5.68 1.32
N PHE A 127 -12.32 -5.00 2.28
CA PHE A 127 -12.47 -5.30 3.71
C PHE A 127 -13.61 -4.52 4.39
N PHE A 128 -13.91 -3.29 3.97
CA PHE A 128 -15.04 -2.49 4.43
C PHE A 128 -16.06 -2.31 3.29
N SER A 129 -16.87 -3.36 3.13
CA SER A 129 -18.28 -3.32 2.72
C SER A 129 -18.75 -2.16 1.81
N SER A 130 -18.91 -2.48 0.52
CA SER A 130 -20.09 -2.24 -0.34
C SER A 130 -20.75 -0.86 -0.48
N LYS A 131 -20.32 0.18 0.22
CA LYS A 131 -20.71 1.55 -0.07
C LYS A 131 -19.45 2.38 -0.08
N ILE A 132 -19.44 3.47 -0.86
CA ILE A 132 -18.43 4.52 -0.81
C ILE A 132 -17.38 4.46 -1.95
N ASN A 133 -17.81 4.85 -3.16
CA ASN A 133 -16.98 5.63 -4.09
C ASN A 133 -16.83 7.10 -3.63
N ILE A 134 -17.42 7.47 -2.47
CA ILE A 134 -17.71 8.86 -2.12
C ILE A 134 -16.46 9.72 -1.89
N PRO A 135 -15.42 9.37 -1.10
CA PRO A 135 -14.41 10.34 -0.72
C PRO A 135 -13.52 10.77 -1.89
N GLU A 136 -13.16 9.87 -2.81
CA GLU A 136 -12.34 10.24 -3.98
C GLU A 136 -13.14 11.06 -4.99
N GLU A 137 -14.36 10.65 -5.32
CA GLU A 137 -15.24 11.41 -6.21
C GLU A 137 -15.69 12.74 -5.58
N TYR A 138 -15.89 12.77 -4.26
CA TYR A 138 -16.20 13.98 -3.50
C TYR A 138 -15.00 14.93 -3.43
N CYS A 139 -13.80 14.42 -3.16
CA CYS A 139 -12.56 15.21 -3.22
C CYS A 139 -12.31 15.73 -4.65
N ALA A 140 -12.54 14.92 -5.69
CA ALA A 140 -12.43 15.36 -7.08
C ALA A 140 -13.47 16.43 -7.44
N THR A 141 -14.71 16.29 -6.97
CA THR A 141 -15.78 17.28 -7.15
C THR A 141 -15.45 18.62 -6.49
N TYR A 142 -14.81 18.58 -5.31
CA TYR A 142 -14.37 19.75 -4.58
C TYR A 142 -13.12 20.40 -5.21
N ASN A 143 -12.10 19.60 -5.54
CA ASN A 143 -10.84 20.07 -6.11
C ASN A 143 -10.97 20.48 -7.59
N LYS A 144 -12.15 20.28 -8.21
CA LYS A 144 -12.45 20.52 -9.65
C LYS A 144 -11.55 19.79 -10.62
N THR A 145 -10.70 18.90 -10.13
CA THR A 145 -9.69 18.24 -10.91
C THR A 145 -9.35 16.93 -10.24
N PHE A 146 -9.30 15.85 -11.02
CA PHE A 146 -8.74 14.60 -10.53
C PHE A 146 -7.24 14.78 -10.30
N PRO A 147 -6.70 14.28 -9.17
CA PRO A 147 -5.27 14.28 -8.92
C PRO A 147 -4.52 13.46 -9.98
N TYR A 148 -5.18 12.47 -10.60
CA TYR A 148 -4.58 11.59 -11.60
C TYR A 148 -4.93 12.01 -13.03
N PRO A 149 -3.94 12.30 -13.89
CA PRO A 149 -4.16 12.63 -15.31
C PRO A 149 -4.97 11.57 -16.05
N LEU A 150 -4.71 10.28 -15.78
CA LEU A 150 -5.42 9.16 -16.41
C LEU A 150 -6.91 9.12 -16.08
N GLN A 151 -7.32 9.55 -14.89
CA GLN A 151 -8.73 9.52 -14.51
C GLN A 151 -9.51 10.73 -15.03
N ARG A 152 -8.80 11.83 -15.33
CA ARG A 152 -9.41 13.09 -15.78
C ARG A 152 -10.14 12.92 -17.10
N HIS A 153 -9.58 12.15 -18.02
CA HIS A 153 -10.11 11.99 -19.38
C HIS A 153 -10.89 10.69 -19.58
N ASN A 154 -10.84 9.75 -18.63
CA ASN A 154 -11.51 8.47 -18.76
C ASN A 154 -12.96 8.54 -18.29
N PRO A 155 -13.94 8.02 -19.07
CA PRO A 155 -15.33 7.96 -18.64
C PRO A 155 -15.49 7.03 -17.42
N LEU A 156 -16.59 7.19 -16.67
CA LEU A 156 -16.85 6.46 -15.43
C LEU A 156 -16.70 4.93 -15.59
N ASN A 157 -17.22 4.37 -16.69
CA ASN A 157 -17.19 2.93 -16.96
C ASN A 157 -15.75 2.38 -17.04
N VAL A 158 -14.82 3.12 -17.66
CA VAL A 158 -13.41 2.72 -17.76
C VAL A 158 -12.75 2.76 -16.38
N ARG A 159 -13.05 3.78 -15.56
CA ARG A 159 -12.54 3.87 -14.18
C ARG A 159 -13.04 2.71 -13.31
N VAL A 160 -14.32 2.33 -13.45
CA VAL A 160 -14.89 1.17 -12.75
C VAL A 160 -14.22 -0.13 -13.22
N GLY A 161 -13.98 -0.29 -14.52
CA GLY A 161 -13.28 -1.46 -15.07
C GLY A 161 -11.84 -1.62 -14.56
N MET A 162 -11.06 -0.52 -14.56
CA MET A 162 -9.71 -0.52 -13.99
C MET A 162 -9.70 -0.87 -12.50
N ASN A 163 -10.70 -0.38 -11.75
CA ASN A 163 -10.88 -0.72 -10.34
C ASN A 163 -11.17 -2.21 -10.14
N ALA A 164 -12.12 -2.76 -10.90
CA ALA A 164 -12.48 -4.17 -10.81
C ALA A 164 -11.30 -5.09 -11.12
N PHE A 165 -10.50 -4.75 -12.13
CA PHE A 165 -9.30 -5.49 -12.50
C PHE A 165 -8.25 -5.50 -11.38
N ALA A 166 -7.96 -4.34 -10.79
CA ALA A 166 -7.04 -4.21 -9.66
C ALA A 166 -7.53 -4.98 -8.42
N CYS A 167 -8.86 -5.02 -8.19
CA CYS A 167 -9.51 -5.88 -7.21
C CYS A 167 -9.20 -7.37 -7.44
N PHE A 168 -9.34 -7.82 -8.69
CA PHE A 168 -9.14 -9.21 -9.08
C PHE A 168 -7.69 -9.66 -8.87
N ILE A 169 -6.71 -8.81 -9.22
CA ILE A 169 -5.28 -9.08 -8.95
C ILE A 169 -5.03 -9.23 -7.45
N THR A 170 -5.58 -8.31 -6.66
CA THR A 170 -5.42 -8.32 -5.19
C THR A 170 -6.00 -9.59 -4.59
N TRP A 171 -7.23 -9.95 -4.98
CA TRP A 171 -7.90 -11.18 -4.57
C TRP A 171 -7.10 -12.42 -4.96
N GLY A 172 -6.64 -12.50 -6.22
CA GLY A 172 -5.81 -13.60 -6.71
C GLY A 172 -4.50 -13.75 -5.93
N THR A 173 -3.88 -12.63 -5.55
CA THR A 173 -2.66 -12.61 -4.73
C THR A 173 -2.91 -13.15 -3.34
N LEU A 174 -3.98 -12.71 -2.66
CA LEU A 174 -4.35 -13.23 -1.34
C LEU A 174 -4.65 -14.73 -1.39
N TYR A 175 -5.37 -15.17 -2.43
CA TYR A 175 -5.65 -16.58 -2.65
C TYR A 175 -4.37 -17.38 -2.85
N LEU A 176 -3.43 -16.87 -3.66
CA LEU A 176 -2.15 -17.50 -3.92
C LEU A 176 -1.29 -17.58 -2.63
N VAL A 177 -1.21 -16.50 -1.86
CA VAL A 177 -0.50 -16.49 -0.57
C VAL A 177 -1.09 -17.51 0.39
N ASN A 178 -2.42 -17.61 0.46
CA ASN A 178 -3.10 -18.61 1.27
C ASN A 178 -2.88 -20.04 0.77
N ALA A 179 -2.82 -20.25 -0.55
CA ALA A 179 -2.54 -21.56 -1.15
C ALA A 179 -1.10 -22.02 -0.90
N VAL A 180 -0.14 -21.10 -0.93
CA VAL A 180 1.28 -21.38 -0.69
C VAL A 180 1.57 -21.56 0.80
N HIS A 181 0.82 -20.91 1.70
CA HIS A 181 1.05 -21.02 3.14
C HIS A 181 0.57 -22.39 3.69
N PRO A 182 1.47 -23.34 3.99
CA PRO A 182 1.06 -24.68 4.38
C PRO A 182 0.46 -24.63 5.80
N GLN A 183 -0.86 -24.70 5.93
CA GLN A 183 -1.55 -24.79 7.22
C GLN A 183 -1.23 -26.08 8.01
N ARG A 184 -0.46 -26.98 7.42
CA ARG A 184 -0.22 -28.34 7.93
C ARG A 184 0.72 -28.38 9.15
N ALA A 185 1.48 -27.32 9.45
CA ALA A 185 2.43 -27.32 10.57
C ALA A 185 1.79 -27.00 11.94
N GLN A 186 0.60 -26.38 11.98
CA GLN A 186 -0.02 -25.95 13.24
C GLN A 186 -1.02 -26.96 13.80
N ARG A 187 -1.51 -27.90 12.98
CA ARG A 187 -2.49 -28.93 13.38
C ARG A 187 -1.88 -30.17 14.06
N ARG A 188 -0.55 -30.33 14.05
CA ARG A 188 0.14 -31.51 14.64
C ARG A 188 0.68 -31.29 16.05
N ARG A 189 0.40 -30.15 16.69
CA ARG A 189 1.00 -29.77 17.98
C ARG A 189 0.00 -29.65 19.14
N ILE A 190 -1.15 -30.32 19.06
CA ILE A 190 -2.00 -30.60 20.23
C ILE A 190 -2.02 -32.12 20.48
N PRO A 191 -0.97 -32.69 21.07
CA PRO A 191 -1.08 -33.99 21.71
C PRO A 191 -1.88 -33.81 23.01
N GLY A 192 -3.10 -34.34 23.11
CA GLY A 192 -3.77 -34.50 24.41
C GLY A 192 -5.24 -34.10 24.55
N VAL A 193 -6.01 -33.84 23.49
CA VAL A 193 -7.48 -33.73 23.61
C VAL A 193 -8.14 -34.91 22.91
N PHE A 194 -8.02 -36.08 23.53
CA PHE A 194 -9.00 -37.15 23.43
C PHE A 194 -9.81 -37.09 24.73
N VAL A 195 -11.07 -36.70 24.62
CA VAL A 195 -12.13 -37.04 25.57
C VAL A 195 -13.27 -37.61 24.73
#